data_AF-A0A176QFT7-F1
#
_entry.id   AF-A0A176QFT7-F1
#
_cell.length_a   1.000
_cell.length_b   1.000
_cell.length_c   1.000
_cell.angle_alpha   90.00
_cell.angle_beta   90.00
_cell.angle_gamma   90.00
#
_symmetry.space_group_name_H-M   'P 1'
#
loop_
_entity.id
_entity.type
_entity.pdbx_description
1 polymer ?
#
loop_
_entity_poly.entity_id
_entity_poly.type
_entity_poly.pdbx_seq_one_letter_code
_entity_poly.pdbx_strand_id
1 'polypeptide(L)'
;MSETTQTRKVGVDIQESENNRGVIEAIEADNPEAELTHSPGLVRIAAPGRLVIQQATVEEKLGRPWETHEFQMAIVSYFGHIQEWDDDEIVIAWDH
;
A
#
# COMPACT_ATOMS: atom_id res chain seq x y z
N MET A 1 -5.33 6.35 33.36
CA MET A 1 -5.47 5.13 32.55
C MET A 1 -5.50 5.62 31.12
N SER A 2 -4.47 5.31 30.33
CA SER A 2 -4.32 5.87 28.98
C SER A 2 -5.45 5.39 28.08
N GLU A 3 -6.20 6.31 27.48
CA GLU A 3 -7.10 6.00 26.38
C GLU A 3 -6.26 5.50 25.21
N THR A 4 -6.44 4.23 24.83
CA THR A 4 -5.91 3.71 23.58
C THR A 4 -6.70 4.36 22.47
N THR A 5 -6.21 5.47 21.90
CA THR A 5 -6.78 6.03 20.68
C THR A 5 -6.68 4.95 19.60
N GLN A 6 -7.81 4.34 19.24
CA GLN A 6 -7.86 3.34 18.18
C GLN A 6 -7.64 4.06 16.86
N THR A 7 -6.39 4.06 16.39
CA THR A 7 -6.01 4.62 15.09
C THR A 7 -6.75 3.88 14.00
N ARG A 8 -7.58 4.60 13.22
CA ARG A 8 -8.31 4.01 12.10
C ARG A 8 -7.31 3.49 11.06
N LYS A 9 -7.51 2.25 10.61
CA LYS A 9 -6.67 1.65 9.58
C LYS A 9 -6.99 2.25 8.21
N VAL A 10 -5.97 2.36 7.38
CA VAL A 10 -6.06 2.62 5.93
C VAL A 10 -5.46 1.42 5.20
N GLY A 11 -5.73 1.27 3.92
CA GLY A 11 -5.21 0.12 3.20
C GLY A 11 -5.64 0.01 1.76
N VAL A 12 -5.10 -1.02 1.12
CA VAL A 12 -5.28 -1.34 -0.29
C VAL A 12 -5.52 -2.82 -0.47
N ASP A 13 -6.37 -3.16 -1.44
CA ASP A 13 -6.57 -4.51 -1.94
C ASP A 13 -5.90 -4.60 -3.30
N ILE A 14 -4.94 -5.51 -3.44
CA ILE A 14 -4.17 -5.70 -4.66
C ILE A 14 -4.48 -7.09 -5.23
N GLN A 15 -4.65 -7.18 -6.54
CA GLN A 15 -4.79 -8.48 -7.19
C GLN A 15 -3.49 -9.28 -6.99
N GLU A 16 -3.60 -10.48 -6.43
CA GLU A 16 -2.44 -11.36 -6.24
C GLU A 16 -2.05 -11.99 -7.57
N SER A 17 -0.98 -11.46 -8.18
CA SER A 17 -0.42 -11.94 -9.44
C SER A 17 1.11 -11.88 -9.40
N GLU A 18 1.80 -12.57 -10.31
CA GLU A 18 3.27 -12.49 -10.40
C GLU A 18 3.75 -11.06 -10.66
N ASN A 19 3.03 -10.29 -11.48
CA ASN A 19 3.37 -8.90 -11.79
C ASN A 19 3.23 -7.96 -10.59
N ASN A 20 2.30 -8.27 -9.68
CA ASN A 20 2.02 -7.40 -8.52
C ASN A 20 2.79 -7.82 -7.26
N ARG A 21 3.50 -8.95 -7.28
CA ARG A 21 4.22 -9.44 -6.09
C ARG A 21 5.27 -8.43 -5.61
N GLY A 22 6.04 -7.84 -6.53
CA GLY A 22 7.01 -6.81 -6.18
C GLY A 22 6.36 -5.55 -5.57
N VAL A 23 5.17 -5.16 -6.05
CA VAL A 23 4.40 -4.04 -5.47
C VAL A 23 3.95 -4.38 -4.04
N ILE A 24 3.43 -5.58 -3.80
CA ILE A 24 2.99 -6.03 -2.47
C ILE A 24 4.16 -6.04 -1.48
N GLU A 25 5.31 -6.62 -1.88
CA GLU A 25 6.52 -6.68 -1.06
C GLU A 25 7.10 -5.29 -0.76
N ALA A 26 7.00 -4.35 -1.70
CA ALA A 26 7.44 -2.98 -1.50
C ALA A 26 6.57 -2.26 -0.46
N ILE A 27 5.24 -2.40 -0.57
CA ILE A 27 4.31 -1.78 0.39
C ILE A 27 4.51 -2.38 1.79
N GLU A 28 4.73 -3.69 1.92
CA GLU A 28 5.05 -4.31 3.20
C GLU A 28 6.37 -3.77 3.78
N ALA A 29 7.41 -3.61 2.95
CA ALA A 29 8.70 -3.09 3.38
C ALA A 29 8.63 -1.61 3.81
N ASP A 30 7.87 -0.78 3.09
CA ASP A 30 7.69 0.64 3.37
C ASP A 30 6.80 0.88 4.61
N ASN A 31 5.98 -0.10 5.01
CA ASN A 31 5.03 0.04 6.12
C ASN A 31 5.20 -1.12 7.13
N PRO A 32 6.20 -1.05 8.03
CA PRO A 32 6.49 -2.15 8.98
C PRO A 32 5.35 -2.52 9.93
N GLU A 33 4.38 -1.62 10.13
CA GLU A 33 3.19 -1.85 10.96
C GLU A 33 1.99 -2.38 10.15
N ALA A 34 2.15 -2.62 8.85
CA ALA A 34 1.10 -3.13 8.00
C ALA A 34 0.79 -4.61 8.29
N GLU A 35 -0.49 -4.96 8.21
CA GLU A 35 -0.98 -6.32 8.28
C GLU A 35 -1.37 -6.79 6.87
N LEU A 36 -0.81 -7.93 6.45
CA LEU A 36 -1.14 -8.58 5.18
C LEU A 36 -2.16 -9.69 5.41
N THR A 37 -3.24 -9.68 4.63
CA THR A 37 -4.25 -10.75 4.60
C THR A 37 -4.35 -11.31 3.19
N HIS A 38 -3.97 -12.58 3.02
CA HIS A 38 -4.08 -13.28 1.75
C HIS A 38 -5.46 -13.94 1.61
N SER A 39 -6.05 -13.78 0.44
CA SER A 39 -7.28 -14.44 0.00
C SER A 39 -7.09 -14.91 -1.45
N PRO A 40 -7.87 -15.89 -1.96
CA PRO A 40 -7.66 -16.40 -3.31
C PRO A 40 -7.66 -15.28 -4.38
N GLY A 41 -6.49 -14.99 -4.95
CA GLY A 41 -6.29 -13.96 -5.99
C GLY A 41 -6.25 -12.51 -5.48
N LEU A 42 -6.18 -12.28 -4.17
CA LEU A 42 -6.21 -10.95 -3.56
C LEU A 42 -5.34 -10.87 -2.31
N VAL A 43 -4.54 -9.82 -2.19
CA VAL A 43 -3.84 -9.46 -0.96
C VAL A 43 -4.38 -8.13 -0.46
N ARG A 44 -4.87 -8.12 0.78
CA ARG A 44 -5.21 -6.89 1.49
C ARG A 44 -4.03 -6.47 2.35
N ILE A 45 -3.63 -5.21 2.26
CA ILE A 45 -2.58 -4.59 3.07
C ILE A 45 -3.21 -3.45 3.86
N ALA A 46 -3.12 -3.49 5.20
CA ALA A 46 -3.74 -2.51 6.07
C ALA A 46 -2.74 -1.98 7.11
N ALA A 47 -2.60 -0.65 7.20
CA ALA A 47 -1.68 0.01 8.13
C ALA A 47 -2.43 1.01 9.04
N PRO A 48 -1.95 1.27 10.27
CA PRO A 48 -2.58 2.25 11.16
C PRO A 48 -2.36 3.68 10.67
N GLY A 49 -3.44 4.37 10.27
CA GLY A 49 -3.46 5.82 10.02
C GLY A 49 -2.80 6.29 8.72
N ARG A 50 -1.75 5.62 8.24
CA ARG A 50 -1.02 5.97 7.02
C ARG A 50 -0.47 4.72 6.33
N LEU A 51 -0.53 4.69 5.00
CA LEU A 51 0.11 3.71 4.14
C LEU A 51 0.85 4.46 3.02
N VAL A 52 2.13 4.14 2.82
CA VAL A 52 3.01 4.78 1.83
C VAL A 52 3.45 3.74 0.80
N ILE A 53 3.42 4.09 -0.49
CA ILE A 53 3.99 3.29 -1.57
C ILE A 53 5.09 4.13 -2.21
N GLN A 54 6.36 3.78 -2.00
CA GLN A 54 7.48 4.51 -2.60
C GLN A 54 7.85 3.90 -3.95
N GLN A 55 7.96 4.73 -4.99
CA GLN A 55 8.36 4.29 -6.33
C GLN A 55 9.70 3.53 -6.30
N ALA A 56 10.70 4.08 -5.61
CA ALA A 56 12.03 3.48 -5.51
C ALA A 56 12.01 2.06 -4.91
N THR A 57 11.22 1.83 -3.86
CA THR A 57 11.08 0.50 -3.25
C THR A 57 10.39 -0.46 -4.21
N VAL A 58 9.36 0.00 -4.93
CA VAL A 58 8.67 -0.83 -5.94
C VAL A 58 9.62 -1.21 -7.08
N GLU A 59 10.42 -0.27 -7.59
CA GLU A 59 11.44 -0.55 -8.62
C GLU A 59 12.48 -1.56 -8.15
N GLU A 60 12.96 -1.43 -6.91
CA GLU A 60 13.91 -2.38 -6.31
C GLU A 60 13.32 -3.80 -6.28
N LYS A 61 12.06 -3.94 -5.86
CA LYS A 61 11.38 -5.24 -5.76
C LYS A 61 11.02 -5.82 -7.13
N LEU A 62 10.66 -4.98 -8.10
CA LEU A 62 10.32 -5.41 -9.46
C LEU A 62 11.56 -5.70 -10.32
N GLY A 63 12.70 -5.07 -10.02
CA GLY A 63 13.90 -5.15 -10.85
C GLY A 63 13.76 -4.45 -12.21
N ARG A 64 12.84 -3.48 -12.33
CA ARG A 64 12.61 -2.68 -13.53
C ARG A 64 12.08 -1.29 -13.16
N PRO A 65 12.14 -0.30 -14.08
CA PRO A 65 11.45 0.96 -13.89
C PRO A 65 9.96 0.76 -13.65
N TRP A 66 9.41 1.58 -12.77
CA TRP A 66 8.01 1.55 -12.38
C TRP A 66 7.51 2.97 -12.16
N GLU A 67 6.36 3.27 -12.74
CA GLU A 67 5.72 4.58 -12.60
C GLU A 67 4.53 4.47 -11.65
N THR A 68 4.31 5.46 -10.78
CA THR A 68 3.23 5.39 -9.76
C THR A 68 1.85 5.20 -10.37
N HIS A 69 1.59 5.69 -11.57
CA HIS A 69 0.33 5.46 -12.28
C HIS A 69 0.06 3.98 -12.59
N GLU A 70 1.10 3.13 -12.70
CA GLU A 70 0.94 1.69 -12.88
C GLU A 70 0.24 1.04 -11.68
N PHE A 71 0.22 1.69 -10.51
CA PHE A 71 -0.53 1.25 -9.34
C PHE A 71 -2.03 1.05 -9.64
N GLN A 72 -2.61 1.82 -10.56
CA GLN A 72 -4.00 1.70 -10.99
C GLN A 72 -4.32 0.33 -11.61
N MET A 73 -3.32 -0.34 -12.19
CA MET A 73 -3.48 -1.68 -12.76
C MET A 73 -3.35 -2.78 -11.71
N ALA A 74 -2.69 -2.50 -10.59
CA ALA A 74 -2.47 -3.46 -9.51
C ALA A 74 -3.66 -3.50 -8.53
N ILE A 75 -4.26 -2.34 -8.26
CA ILE A 75 -5.26 -2.17 -7.20
C ILE A 75 -6.67 -2.60 -7.61
N VAL A 76 -7.36 -3.29 -6.70
CA VAL A 76 -8.78 -3.64 -6.78
C VAL A 76 -9.63 -2.65 -6.01
N SER A 77 -9.21 -2.28 -4.79
CA SER A 77 -9.89 -1.31 -3.95
C SER A 77 -8.93 -0.66 -2.94
N TYR A 78 -9.32 0.45 -2.33
CA TYR A 78 -8.61 1.04 -1.19
C TYR A 78 -9.61 1.60 -0.17
N PHE A 79 -9.13 1.82 1.06
CA PHE A 79 -9.86 2.51 2.11
C PHE A 79 -8.94 3.48 2.85
N GLY A 80 -9.45 4.67 3.12
CA GLY A 80 -8.65 5.86 3.40
C GLY A 80 -8.82 6.88 2.28
N HIS A 81 -8.14 8.02 2.39
CA HIS A 81 -8.06 9.03 1.35
C HIS A 81 -6.66 9.03 0.76
N ILE A 82 -6.55 9.14 -0.56
CA ILE A 82 -5.28 9.38 -1.23
C ILE A 82 -4.94 10.84 -0.99
N GLN A 83 -3.94 11.09 -0.15
CA GLN A 83 -3.47 12.44 0.18
C GLN A 83 -2.47 12.93 -0.87
N GLU A 84 -1.59 12.03 -1.32
CA GLU A 84 -0.53 12.31 -2.27
C GLU A 84 -0.48 11.20 -3.32
N TRP A 85 -0.31 11.61 -4.57
CA TRP A 85 -0.03 10.74 -5.70
C TRP A 85 0.74 11.58 -6.72
N ASP A 86 2.05 11.42 -6.72
CA ASP A 86 2.97 12.05 -7.66
C ASP A 86 3.91 11.01 -8.28
N ASP A 87 5.03 11.43 -8.86
CA ASP A 87 5.95 10.54 -9.56
C ASP A 87 6.82 9.68 -8.62
N ASP A 88 6.98 10.10 -7.35
CA ASP A 88 7.88 9.47 -6.38
C ASP A 88 7.14 8.61 -5.35
N GLU A 89 5.92 9.00 -4.96
CA GLU A 89 5.14 8.25 -3.95
C GLU A 89 3.61 8.32 -4.11
N ILE A 90 2.95 7.37 -3.45
CA ILE A 90 1.51 7.38 -3.20
C ILE A 90 1.27 7.26 -1.70
N VAL A 91 0.46 8.14 -1.13
CA VAL A 91 0.13 8.14 0.30
C VAL A 91 -1.37 8.03 0.51
N ILE A 92 -1.77 7.03 1.29
CA ILE A 92 -3.14 6.83 1.75
C ILE A 92 -3.20 7.09 3.25
N ALA A 93 -4.04 8.02 3.68
CA ALA A 93 -4.24 8.36 5.09
C ALA A 93 -5.68 8.82 5.35
N TRP A 94 -6.08 8.95 6.60
CA TRP A 94 -7.32 9.66 6.94
C TRP A 94 -7.04 11.16 7.10
N ASP A 95 -8.00 11.99 6.70
CA ASP A 95 -7.99 13.41 7.10
C ASP A 95 -8.16 13.51 8.63
N HIS A 96 -7.43 14.45 9.22
CA HIS A 96 -7.40 14.70 10.67
C HIS A 96 -8.72 15.26 11.20
#